data_AF-A0A378MTL0-F1
#
_entry.id   AF-A0A378MTL0-F1
#
_cell.length_a   1.000
_cell.length_b   1.000
_cell.length_c   1.000
_cell.angle_alpha   90.00
_cell.angle_beta   90.00
_cell.angle_gamma   90.00
#
_symmetry.space_group_name_H-M   'P 1'
#
loop_
_entity.id
_entity.type
_entity.pdbx_description
1 polymer ?
#
loop_
_entity_poly.entity_id
_entity_poly.type
_entity_poly.pdbx_seq_one_letter_code
_entity_poly.pdbx_strand_id
1 'polypeptide(L)'
;MFCIDNKYNVERMVKFSHLNNILIVDSFSVSDSSEKLEKCVRFLVPVEHKVEVYDGYIIISNTTFNLKLIYKSGIAYIKKGHMKDDVPYEGWIVNKPFKDLKECNTIEIHLNPDENTSIVNLLLEEL
;
A
#
# COMPACT_ATOMS: atom_id res chain seq x y z
N MET A 1 13.10 7.57 24.50
CA MET A 1 12.63 8.91 24.09
C MET A 1 12.30 8.81 22.61
N PHE A 2 11.02 8.72 22.25
CA PHE A 2 10.61 8.67 20.84
C PHE A 2 10.56 10.11 20.32
N CYS A 3 11.50 10.48 19.46
CA CYS A 3 11.35 11.69 18.65
C CYS A 3 10.32 11.36 17.57
N ILE A 4 9.06 11.74 17.79
CA ILE A 4 8.10 11.85 16.68
C ILE A 4 8.60 13.04 15.86
N ASP A 5 9.10 12.75 14.66
CA ASP A 5 9.52 13.77 13.72
C ASP A 5 8.27 14.46 13.16
N ASN A 6 7.85 15.57 13.79
CA ASN A 6 6.67 16.37 13.40
C ASN A 6 6.83 17.05 12.03
N LYS A 7 7.95 16.82 11.35
CA LYS A 7 8.29 17.39 10.05
C LYS A 7 7.45 16.83 8.91
N TYR A 8 7.02 15.57 9.05
CA TYR A 8 6.28 14.85 8.03
C TYR A 8 4.90 14.48 8.54
N ASN A 9 3.87 14.92 7.83
CA ASN A 9 2.49 14.68 8.23
C ASN A 9 1.77 13.93 7.10
N VAL A 10 1.15 12.80 7.47
CA VAL A 10 0.28 12.02 6.59
C VAL A 10 -1.10 11.97 7.22
N GLU A 11 -2.09 12.48 6.51
CA GLU A 11 -3.50 12.39 6.90
C GLU A 11 -4.19 11.37 5.99
N ARG A 12 -4.80 10.34 6.59
CA ARG A 12 -5.58 9.33 5.87
C ARG A 12 -7.07 9.47 6.16
N MET A 13 -7.85 9.64 5.11
CA MET A 13 -9.30 9.55 5.15
C MET A 13 -9.75 8.22 4.53
N VAL A 14 -10.61 7.48 5.24
CA VAL A 14 -11.21 6.23 4.76
C VAL A 14 -12.73 6.40 4.75
N LYS A 15 -13.36 6.15 3.59
CA LYS A 15 -14.81 6.18 3.42
C LYS A 15 -15.31 4.83 2.92
N PHE A 16 -16.31 4.30 3.62
CA PHE A 16 -17.07 3.14 3.18
C PHE A 16 -18.30 3.63 2.42
N SER A 17 -18.53 3.14 1.20
CA SER A 17 -19.74 3.45 0.44
C SER A 17 -20.61 2.21 0.28
N HIS A 18 -21.87 2.41 -0.11
CA HIS A 18 -22.94 1.42 -0.03
C HIS A 18 -22.82 0.22 -0.99
N LEU A 19 -21.69 0.04 -1.68
CA LEU A 19 -21.50 -0.92 -2.78
C LEU A 19 -20.16 -1.69 -2.68
N ASN A 20 -19.81 -2.21 -1.50
CA ASN A 20 -18.57 -2.99 -1.28
C ASN A 20 -17.30 -2.28 -1.74
N ASN A 21 -17.27 -0.95 -1.60
CA ASN A 21 -16.11 -0.15 -1.92
C ASN A 21 -15.58 0.64 -0.74
N ILE A 22 -14.27 0.83 -0.76
CA ILE A 22 -13.55 1.64 0.21
C ILE A 22 -12.75 2.68 -0.56
N LEU A 23 -13.04 3.96 -0.32
CA LEU A 23 -12.24 5.06 -0.81
C LEU A 23 -11.22 5.44 0.26
N ILE A 24 -9.94 5.41 -0.10
CA ILE A 24 -8.81 5.82 0.73
C ILE A 24 -8.20 7.06 0.08
N VAL A 25 -8.06 8.13 0.85
CA VAL A 25 -7.37 9.35 0.43
C VAL A 25 -6.25 9.61 1.42
N ASP A 26 -5.01 9.68 0.93
CA ASP A 26 -3.82 10.01 1.72
C ASP A 26 -3.32 11.40 1.31
N SER A 27 -3.18 12.31 2.26
CA SER A 27 -2.61 13.65 2.06
C SER A 27 -1.27 13.75 2.76
N PHE A 28 -0.22 14.04 1.99
CA PHE A 28 1.16 14.16 2.45
C PHE A 28 1.52 15.64 2.55
N SER A 29 2.09 16.06 3.68
CA SER A 29 2.59 17.42 3.87
C SER A 29 3.91 17.43 4.64
N VAL A 30 4.74 18.42 4.32
CA VAL A 30 6.08 18.62 4.90
C VAL A 30 6.15 20.05 5.39
N SER A 31 6.70 20.26 6.59
CA SER A 31 6.86 21.61 7.14
C SER A 31 7.94 22.43 6.41
N ASP A 32 8.91 21.77 5.78
CA ASP A 32 9.98 22.38 4.97
C ASP A 32 9.81 22.01 3.49
N SER A 33 9.55 23.02 2.64
CA SER A 33 9.31 22.85 1.22
C SER A 33 10.56 22.53 0.38
N SER A 34 11.76 22.62 0.97
CA SER A 34 13.02 22.30 0.30
C SER A 34 13.32 20.80 0.25
N GLU A 35 12.63 20.00 1.07
CA GLU A 35 12.85 18.56 1.13
C GLU A 35 11.98 17.79 0.15
N LYS A 36 12.63 16.87 -0.58
CA LYS A 36 11.95 15.92 -1.46
C LYS A 36 11.74 14.63 -0.70
N LEU A 37 10.48 14.30 -0.44
CA LEU A 37 10.09 13.01 0.12
C LEU A 37 9.60 12.07 -0.97
N GLU A 38 9.99 10.82 -0.81
CA GLU A 38 9.34 9.71 -1.47
C GLU A 38 7.98 9.48 -0.81
N LYS A 39 6.92 9.76 -1.57
CA LYS A 39 5.53 9.62 -1.11
C LYS A 39 5.01 8.29 -1.65
N CYS A 40 4.87 7.31 -0.76
CA CYS A 40 4.49 5.96 -1.11
C CYS A 40 3.28 5.50 -0.29
N VAL A 41 2.26 4.98 -0.97
CA VAL A 41 1.17 4.24 -0.35
C VAL A 41 1.44 2.75 -0.49
N ARG A 42 1.40 2.01 0.62
CA ARG A 42 1.74 0.58 0.65
C ARG A 42 0.54 -0.28 1.06
N PHE A 43 0.34 -1.38 0.33
CA PHE A 43 -0.62 -2.44 0.67
C PHE A 43 0.11 -3.78 0.80
N LEU A 44 -0.21 -4.53 1.86
CA LEU A 44 0.32 -5.87 2.07
C LEU A 44 -0.73 -6.88 1.64
N VAL A 45 -0.34 -7.81 0.78
CA VAL A 45 -1.21 -8.81 0.18
C VAL A 45 -0.65 -10.19 0.49
N PRO A 46 -1.39 -11.07 1.19
CA PRO A 46 -0.92 -12.42 1.45
C PRO A 46 -0.48 -13.15 0.16
N VAL A 47 0.60 -13.93 0.24
CA VAL A 47 1.23 -14.55 -0.94
C VAL A 47 0.32 -15.54 -1.68
N GLU A 48 -0.69 -16.08 -0.97
CA GLU A 48 -1.71 -16.95 -1.55
C GLU A 48 -2.66 -16.25 -2.54
N HIS A 49 -2.72 -14.92 -2.53
CA HIS A 49 -3.52 -14.16 -3.50
C HIS A 49 -2.71 -13.89 -4.78
N LYS A 50 -3.39 -14.00 -5.91
CA LYS A 50 -2.85 -13.60 -7.20
C LYS A 50 -2.90 -12.07 -7.30
N VAL A 51 -1.82 -11.47 -7.80
CA VAL A 51 -1.74 -10.02 -8.01
C VAL A 51 -1.35 -9.74 -9.47
N GLU A 52 -2.17 -8.94 -10.16
CA GLU A 52 -1.99 -8.56 -11.57
C GLU A 52 -2.02 -7.04 -11.71
N VAL A 53 -0.99 -6.46 -12.34
CA VAL A 53 -0.87 -5.01 -12.55
C VAL A 53 -1.35 -4.64 -13.95
N TYR A 54 -2.21 -3.63 -14.01
CA TYR A 54 -2.68 -3.01 -15.23
C TYR A 54 -2.46 -1.50 -15.16
N ASP A 55 -2.57 -0.83 -16.29
CA ASP A 55 -2.51 0.63 -16.29
C ASP A 55 -3.70 1.22 -15.51
N GLY A 56 -3.41 1.99 -14.47
CA GLY A 56 -4.39 2.63 -13.58
C GLY A 56 -5.07 1.74 -12.53
N TYR A 57 -4.81 0.42 -12.50
CA TYR A 57 -5.36 -0.45 -11.45
C TYR A 57 -4.60 -1.77 -11.24
N ILE A 58 -4.82 -2.40 -10.09
CA ILE A 58 -4.28 -3.70 -9.71
C ILE A 58 -5.44 -4.62 -9.36
N ILE A 59 -5.39 -5.87 -9.82
CA ILE A 59 -6.32 -6.92 -9.39
C ILE A 59 -5.63 -7.80 -8.36
N ILE A 60 -6.27 -7.99 -7.21
CA ILE A 60 -5.89 -8.93 -6.16
C ILE A 60 -7.01 -9.96 -6.06
N SER A 61 -6.72 -11.24 -6.26
CA SER A 61 -7.77 -12.27 -6.32
C SER A 61 -7.40 -13.58 -5.63
N ASN A 62 -8.43 -14.33 -5.25
CA ASN A 62 -8.32 -15.73 -4.84
C ASN A 62 -9.53 -16.52 -5.38
N THR A 63 -9.81 -17.69 -4.80
CA THR A 63 -10.93 -18.55 -5.20
C THR A 63 -12.31 -18.01 -4.82
N THR A 64 -12.39 -16.94 -4.02
CA THR A 64 -13.65 -16.44 -3.44
C THR A 64 -13.98 -15.00 -3.82
N PHE A 65 -12.99 -14.19 -4.19
CA PHE A 65 -13.20 -12.78 -4.49
C PHE A 65 -12.19 -12.24 -5.51
N ASN A 66 -12.58 -11.13 -6.13
CA ASN A 66 -11.71 -10.19 -6.82
C ASN A 66 -11.76 -8.83 -6.11
N LEU A 67 -10.59 -8.30 -5.77
CA LEU A 67 -10.42 -6.96 -5.24
C LEU A 67 -9.69 -6.12 -6.28
N LYS A 68 -10.38 -5.13 -6.84
CA LYS A 68 -9.79 -4.16 -7.77
C LYS A 68 -9.35 -2.93 -7.01
N LEU A 69 -8.05 -2.69 -6.99
CA LEU A 69 -7.43 -1.49 -6.44
C LEU A 69 -7.20 -0.51 -7.59
N ILE A 70 -8.02 0.53 -7.66
CA ILE A 70 -7.90 1.61 -8.66
C ILE A 70 -7.19 2.78 -7.99
N TYR A 71 -6.15 3.31 -8.61
CA TYR A 71 -5.41 4.46 -8.09
C TYR A 71 -5.34 5.56 -9.14
N LYS A 72 -5.51 6.82 -8.73
CA LYS A 72 -5.60 7.96 -9.65
C LYS A 72 -4.26 8.31 -10.29
N SER A 73 -3.17 8.23 -9.52
CA SER A 73 -1.85 8.67 -9.95
C SER A 73 -0.74 7.91 -9.23
N GLY A 74 0.49 8.05 -9.77
CA GLY A 74 1.68 7.36 -9.30
C GLY A 74 2.03 6.12 -10.10
N ILE A 75 3.15 5.49 -9.73
CA ILE A 75 3.67 4.28 -10.35
C ILE A 75 3.59 3.14 -9.34
N ALA A 76 2.93 2.05 -9.74
CA ALA A 76 2.77 0.87 -8.90
C ALA A 76 3.89 -0.15 -9.12
N TYR A 77 4.42 -0.68 -8.02
CA TYR A 77 5.39 -1.77 -8.01
C TYR A 77 4.90 -2.90 -7.09
N ILE A 78 5.23 -4.13 -7.45
CA ILE A 78 5.04 -5.30 -6.56
C ILE A 78 6.41 -5.78 -6.13
N LYS A 79 6.64 -5.77 -4.82
CA LYS A 79 7.83 -6.32 -4.17
C LYS A 79 7.48 -7.60 -3.44
N LYS A 80 8.26 -8.66 -3.64
CA LYS A 80 8.05 -9.96 -2.96
C LYS A 80 8.96 -10.06 -1.76
N GLY A 81 8.48 -10.65 -0.67
CA GLY A 81 9.35 -10.95 0.45
C GLY A 81 10.52 -11.84 0.02
N HIS A 82 11.72 -11.49 0.45
CA HIS A 82 12.88 -12.35 0.26
C HIS A 82 13.76 -12.34 1.51
N MET A 83 14.56 -13.40 1.64
CA MET A 83 15.53 -13.55 2.72
C MET A 83 16.92 -13.19 2.20
N LYS A 84 17.65 -12.36 2.95
CA LYS A 84 19.07 -12.11 2.71
C LYS A 84 19.81 -12.18 4.04
N ASP A 85 20.82 -13.03 4.12
CA ASP A 85 21.62 -13.26 5.34
C ASP A 85 20.73 -13.55 6.57
N ASP A 86 19.71 -14.41 6.40
CA ASP A 86 18.69 -14.76 7.41
C ASP A 86 17.83 -13.59 7.92
N VAL A 87 17.85 -12.45 7.23
CA VAL A 87 17.02 -11.28 7.53
C VAL A 87 15.90 -11.14 6.47
N PRO A 88 14.62 -10.99 6.90
CA PRO A 88 13.50 -10.76 6.00
C PRO A 88 13.49 -9.32 5.46
N TYR A 89 13.39 -9.16 4.13
CA TYR A 89 13.29 -7.88 3.44
C TYR A 89 11.99 -7.77 2.63
N GLU A 90 11.57 -6.51 2.40
CA GLU A 90 10.38 -6.15 1.61
C GLU A 90 9.06 -6.64 2.22
N GLY A 91 8.47 -7.71 1.70
CA GLY A 91 7.12 -8.15 2.05
C GLY A 91 7.07 -9.28 3.07
N TRP A 92 6.91 -8.94 4.35
CA TRP A 92 6.72 -9.91 5.42
C TRP A 92 5.67 -9.44 6.43
N ILE A 93 4.81 -10.36 6.88
CA ILE A 93 3.82 -10.14 7.93
C ILE A 93 4.23 -10.96 9.16
N VAL A 94 4.24 -10.31 10.32
CA VAL A 94 4.50 -10.97 11.60
C VAL A 94 3.16 -11.20 12.31
N ASN A 95 2.67 -12.45 12.28
CA ASN A 95 1.42 -12.80 12.98
C ASN A 95 1.63 -12.94 14.49
N LYS A 96 2.81 -13.45 14.88
CA LYS A 96 3.25 -13.54 16.28
C LYS A 96 4.68 -13.01 16.36
N PRO A 97 4.95 -12.01 17.22
CA PRO A 97 6.29 -11.46 17.39
C PRO A 97 7.33 -12.57 17.56
N PHE A 98 8.37 -12.53 16.72
CA PHE A 98 9.54 -13.44 16.77
C PHE A 98 9.24 -14.93 16.59
N LYS A 99 8.04 -15.32 16.14
CA LYS A 99 7.64 -16.74 16.03
C LYS A 99 7.02 -17.14 14.71
N ASP A 100 6.35 -16.20 14.02
CA ASP A 100 5.60 -16.52 12.81
C ASP A 100 5.72 -15.38 11.81
N LEU A 101 6.75 -15.48 10.96
CA LEU A 101 7.00 -14.63 9.81
C LEU A 101 6.41 -15.30 8.58
N LYS A 102 5.43 -14.66 7.96
CA LYS A 102 4.81 -15.11 6.71
C LYS A 102 5.16 -14.14 5.59
N GLU A 103 5.65 -14.67 4.47
CA GLU A 103 5.91 -13.88 3.27
C GLU A 103 4.61 -13.27 2.72
N CYS A 104 4.69 -12.06 2.16
CA CYS A 104 3.58 -11.41 1.47
C CYS A 104 4.07 -10.61 0.25
N ASN A 105 3.16 -10.34 -0.67
CA ASN A 105 3.38 -9.36 -1.73
C ASN A 105 3.16 -7.96 -1.16
N THR A 106 4.09 -7.05 -1.42
CA THR A 106 3.95 -5.63 -1.07
C THR A 106 3.67 -4.85 -2.34
N ILE A 107 2.49 -4.24 -2.41
CA ILE A 107 2.15 -3.27 -3.45
C ILE A 107 2.57 -1.90 -2.95
N GLU A 108 3.39 -1.21 -3.74
CA GLU A 108 3.80 0.18 -3.48
C GLU A 108 3.36 1.08 -4.61
N ILE A 109 2.63 2.14 -4.29
CA ILE A 109 2.21 3.17 -5.24
C ILE A 109 2.98 4.44 -4.89
N HIS A 110 3.94 4.78 -5.74
CA HIS A 110 4.83 5.92 -5.58
C HIS A 110 4.26 7.11 -6.34
N LEU A 111 3.95 8.19 -5.63
CA LEU A 111 3.40 9.40 -6.23
C LEU A 111 4.49 10.15 -6.98
N ASN A 112 4.07 10.92 -8.00
CA ASN A 112 5.00 11.83 -8.66
C ASN A 112 5.48 12.91 -7.66
N PRO A 113 6.69 13.46 -7.83
CA PRO A 113 7.28 14.39 -6.86
C PRO A 113 6.40 15.62 -6.55
N ASP A 114 5.64 16.09 -7.54
CA ASP A 114 4.73 17.24 -7.49
C ASP A 114 3.36 16.92 -6.87
N GLU A 115 3.02 15.64 -6.71
CA GLU A 115 1.75 15.22 -6.13
C GLU A 115 1.86 15.06 -4.61
N ASN A 116 0.85 15.55 -3.88
CA ASN A 116 0.78 15.44 -2.42
C ASN A 116 -0.44 14.65 -1.95
N THR A 117 -1.25 14.12 -2.86
CA THR A 117 -2.49 13.43 -2.52
C THR A 117 -2.59 12.15 -3.32
N SER A 118 -2.74 11.02 -2.61
CA SER A 118 -3.09 9.74 -3.20
C SER A 118 -4.59 9.51 -3.06
N ILE A 119 -5.21 8.96 -4.10
CA ILE A 119 -6.60 8.52 -4.07
C ILE A 119 -6.63 7.09 -4.57
N VAL A 120 -7.06 6.18 -3.70
CA VAL A 120 -7.21 4.76 -3.99
C VAL A 120 -8.67 4.35 -3.73
N ASN A 121 -9.27 3.68 -4.70
CA ASN A 121 -10.59 3.07 -4.56
C ASN A 121 -10.44 1.56 -4.62
N LEU A 122 -10.84 0.89 -3.54
CA LEU A 122 -10.88 -0.56 -3.45
C LEU A 122 -12.31 -1.01 -3.77
N LEU A 123 -12.47 -1.80 -4.82
CA LEU A 123 -13.75 -2.39 -5.23
C LEU A 123 -13.70 -3.89 -5.02
N LEU A 124 -14.54 -4.42 -4.14
CA LEU A 124 -14.65 -5.85 -3.89
C LEU A 124 -15.81 -6.45 -4.70
N GLU A 125 -15.50 -7.51 -5.44
CA GLU A 125 -16.44 -8.32 -6.20
C GLU A 125 -16.37 -9.77 -5.70
N GLU A 126 -17.52 -10.35 -5.34
CA GLU A 126 -17.65 -11.75 -4.94
C GLU A 126 -17.80 -12.65 -6.18
N LEU A 127 -17.24 -13.86 -6.13
CA LEU A 127 -17.22 -14.83 -7.24
C LEU A 127 -18.27 -15.94 -7.09
#